data_AF-A0A7V8VN44-F1
#
_entry.id   AF-A0A7V8VN44-F1
#
_cell.length_a   1.000
_cell.length_b   1.000
_cell.length_c   1.000
_cell.angle_alpha   90.00
_cell.angle_beta   90.00
_cell.angle_gamma   90.00
#
_symmetry.space_group_name_H-M   'P 1'
#
loop_
_entity.id
_entity.type
_entity.pdbx_description
1 polymer ?
#
loop_
_entity_poly.entity_id
_entity_poly.type
_entity_poly.pdbx_seq_one_letter_code
_entity_poly.pdbx_strand_id
1 'polypeptide(L)'
;MSNKSYQMPIQSLHFENSWRRRRSVRPRASEPPLRAELFGVEQLARHAAALAAKHEIATTPGSNRLLARLAHNEEVLRAFNHATLGVDESRRVTPAAEWLLDNFYLIEEQIQMARRHLPREYSRELPRLTSGPSAGLLRVYDIVLELISHVDAEIDAESLTAFVAAYQTASALKLGELWAIPIMLRLGLIENLQRVATGLTKARHDRNLANVWVDRLQAMAEKNPSHLVIVVADMARADLPLSSSFVAEFCQRLSHLNPVLHLARGWLEQRLAEQGLSIEQLVHQESQSQASDQVSVSHSIASLR
;
A
#
# COMPACT_ATOMS: atom_id res chain seq x y z
N MET A 1 65.38 -35.37 31.02
CA MET A 1 64.31 -34.68 31.78
C MET A 1 64.76 -33.25 32.00
N SER A 2 64.21 -32.29 31.26
CA SER A 2 64.22 -30.88 31.64
C SER A 2 63.24 -30.13 30.75
N ASN A 3 62.04 -29.89 31.29
CA ASN A 3 60.97 -29.16 30.64
C ASN A 3 61.19 -27.67 30.90
N LYS A 4 61.47 -26.87 29.85
CA LYS A 4 61.50 -25.40 29.92
C LYS A 4 60.40 -24.85 29.02
N SER A 5 59.44 -24.23 29.69
CA SER A 5 58.27 -23.55 29.16
C SER A 5 58.66 -22.45 28.17
N TYR A 6 58.11 -22.51 26.95
CA TYR A 6 58.03 -21.38 26.03
C TYR A 6 56.56 -21.00 25.84
N GLN A 7 56.19 -19.86 26.39
CA GLN A 7 54.92 -19.16 26.16
C GLN A 7 55.01 -18.42 24.81
N MET A 8 54.08 -18.70 23.90
CA MET A 8 53.82 -17.89 22.71
C MET A 8 52.48 -17.16 22.91
N PRO A 9 52.35 -15.88 22.52
CA PRO A 9 51.15 -15.10 22.77
C PRO A 9 50.03 -15.48 21.79
N ILE A 10 48.85 -15.77 22.34
CA ILE A 10 47.61 -16.03 21.60
C ILE A 10 47.04 -14.68 21.15
N GLN A 11 47.03 -14.42 19.83
CA GLN A 11 46.27 -13.32 19.25
C GLN A 11 44.78 -13.66 19.30
N SER A 12 44.03 -12.90 20.09
CA SER A 12 42.58 -12.94 20.22
C SER A 12 41.89 -12.30 19.01
N LEU A 13 41.33 -13.11 18.13
CA LEU A 13 40.38 -12.66 17.11
C LEU A 13 39.04 -12.34 17.78
N HIS A 14 38.83 -11.07 18.12
CA HIS A 14 37.54 -10.53 18.51
C HIS A 14 36.64 -10.43 17.27
N PHE A 15 35.68 -11.34 17.16
CA PHE A 15 34.50 -11.19 16.29
C PHE A 15 33.54 -10.18 16.93
N GLU A 16 33.73 -8.89 16.66
CA GLU A 16 32.76 -7.86 16.99
C GLU A 16 31.61 -7.88 15.97
N ASN A 17 30.53 -8.56 16.35
CA ASN A 17 29.24 -8.49 15.69
C ASN A 17 28.66 -7.06 15.80
N SER A 18 28.94 -6.22 14.82
CA SER A 18 28.33 -4.90 14.69
C SER A 18 26.88 -5.01 14.20
N TRP A 19 25.96 -5.41 15.09
CA TRP A 19 24.53 -5.25 14.89
C TRP A 19 24.19 -3.77 15.00
N ARG A 20 24.39 -3.03 13.90
CA ARG A 20 23.86 -1.68 13.76
C ARG A 20 22.34 -1.76 13.86
N ARG A 21 21.80 -1.29 14.99
CA ARG A 21 20.37 -1.01 15.18
C ARG A 21 19.88 -0.07 14.07
N ARG A 22 19.37 -0.64 12.97
CA ARG A 22 18.41 0.06 12.13
C ARG A 22 17.20 0.30 13.03
N ARG A 23 16.94 1.55 13.40
CA ARG A 23 15.64 1.97 13.91
C ARG A 23 14.62 1.52 12.86
N SER A 24 13.94 0.41 13.10
CA SER A 24 12.78 0.03 12.33
C SER A 24 11.78 1.16 12.50
N VAL A 25 11.46 1.80 11.38
CA VAL A 25 10.26 2.61 11.30
C VAL A 25 9.13 1.65 11.65
N ARG A 26 8.45 1.85 12.78
CA ARG A 26 7.22 1.14 13.10
C ARG A 26 6.33 1.19 11.84
N PRO A 27 5.65 0.09 11.44
CA PRO A 27 4.72 0.19 10.34
C PRO A 27 3.74 1.30 10.70
N ARG A 28 3.77 2.41 9.95
CA ARG A 28 2.65 3.34 9.93
C ARG A 28 1.42 2.51 9.59
N ALA A 29 0.25 2.89 10.11
CA ALA A 29 -1.01 2.39 9.57
C ALA A 29 -0.91 2.37 8.03
N SER A 30 -1.32 1.28 7.39
CA SER A 30 -1.19 1.11 5.94
C SER A 30 -1.74 2.35 5.25
N GLU A 31 -0.89 3.08 4.54
CA GLU A 31 -1.29 4.29 3.84
C GLU A 31 -2.27 3.87 2.73
N PRO A 32 -3.50 4.43 2.69
CA PRO A 32 -4.48 4.05 1.69
C PRO A 32 -4.00 4.48 0.29
N PRO A 33 -4.48 3.82 -0.77
CA PRO A 33 -4.24 4.25 -2.15
C PRO A 33 -4.47 5.76 -2.33
N LEU A 34 -3.71 6.38 -3.22
CA LEU A 34 -3.83 7.80 -3.54
C LEU A 34 -5.13 8.03 -4.31
N ARG A 35 -6.21 8.24 -3.56
CA ARG A 35 -7.56 8.46 -4.07
C ARG A 35 -8.23 9.58 -3.28
N ALA A 36 -8.73 10.57 -4.01
CA ALA A 36 -9.53 11.66 -3.51
C ALA A 36 -10.76 11.85 -4.41
N GLU A 37 -11.55 12.88 -4.14
CA GLU A 37 -12.63 13.28 -5.03
C GLU A 37 -12.07 13.56 -6.44
N LEU A 38 -12.70 12.98 -7.47
CA LEU A 38 -12.25 13.17 -8.84
C LEU A 38 -12.57 14.58 -9.32
N PHE A 39 -11.57 15.24 -9.90
CA PHE A 39 -11.69 16.61 -10.38
C PHE A 39 -11.60 16.68 -11.89
N GLY A 40 -12.51 17.45 -12.50
CA GLY A 40 -12.34 17.93 -13.87
C GLY A 40 -11.25 18.99 -13.96
N VAL A 41 -10.84 19.35 -15.18
CA VAL A 41 -9.74 20.28 -15.46
C VAL A 41 -9.87 21.62 -14.71
N GLU A 42 -11.07 22.21 -14.67
CA GLU A 42 -11.30 23.47 -13.94
C GLU A 42 -11.19 23.32 -12.41
N GLN A 43 -11.61 22.18 -11.86
CA GLN A 43 -11.46 21.88 -10.43
C GLN A 43 -9.99 21.64 -10.08
N LEU A 44 -9.26 20.91 -10.93
CA LEU A 44 -7.81 20.70 -10.80
C LEU A 44 -7.05 22.04 -10.81
N ALA A 45 -7.37 22.94 -11.73
CA ALA A 45 -6.73 24.26 -11.79
C ALA A 45 -6.97 25.07 -10.50
N ARG A 46 -8.21 25.11 -10.00
CA ARG A 46 -8.53 25.78 -8.73
C ARG A 46 -7.81 25.16 -7.54
N HIS A 47 -7.76 23.83 -7.48
CA HIS A 47 -7.04 23.08 -6.46
C HIS A 47 -5.54 23.42 -6.49
N ALA A 48 -4.93 23.39 -7.67
CA ALA A 48 -3.51 23.68 -7.86
C ALA A 48 -3.13 25.10 -7.42
N ALA A 49 -3.96 26.11 -7.73
CA ALA A 49 -3.76 27.47 -7.28
C ALA A 49 -3.87 27.60 -5.75
N ALA A 50 -4.86 26.93 -5.14
CA ALA A 50 -5.03 26.90 -3.69
C ALA A 50 -3.88 26.16 -2.98
N LEU A 51 -3.37 25.08 -3.58
CA LEU A 51 -2.21 24.32 -3.11
C LEU A 51 -0.96 25.20 -3.13
N ALA A 52 -0.71 25.90 -4.23
CA ALA A 52 0.43 26.80 -4.38
C ALA A 52 0.46 27.90 -3.31
N ALA A 53 -0.70 28.45 -2.93
CA ALA A 53 -0.80 29.46 -1.88
C ALA A 53 -0.46 28.94 -0.48
N LYS A 54 -0.57 27.62 -0.24
CA LYS A 54 -0.25 26.97 1.05
C LYS A 54 1.20 26.50 1.13
N HIS A 55 1.89 26.35 0.00
CA HIS A 55 3.22 25.77 -0.06
C HIS A 55 4.31 26.73 0.43
N GLU A 56 4.82 26.45 1.63
CA GLU A 56 5.97 27.15 2.20
C GLU A 56 7.26 26.36 1.96
N ILE A 57 8.20 26.96 1.25
CA ILE A 57 9.45 26.29 0.84
C ILE A 57 10.62 26.57 1.78
N ALA A 58 11.42 25.52 2.04
CA ALA A 58 12.68 25.61 2.74
C ALA A 58 13.77 26.16 1.82
N THR A 59 14.67 26.97 2.37
CA THR A 59 15.87 27.47 1.67
C THR A 59 17.07 26.53 1.80
N THR A 60 16.99 25.50 2.63
CA THR A 60 18.12 24.60 2.95
C THR A 60 18.02 23.24 2.23
N PRO A 61 19.16 22.68 1.78
CA PRO A 61 19.21 21.33 1.23
C PRO A 61 18.77 20.29 2.27
N GLY A 62 17.89 19.37 1.87
CA GLY A 62 17.34 18.34 2.74
C GLY A 62 17.82 16.92 2.43
N SER A 63 17.47 15.97 3.31
CA SER A 63 17.77 14.54 3.15
C SER A 63 17.04 13.90 1.96
N ASN A 64 17.69 12.98 1.24
CA ASN A 64 17.09 12.27 0.10
C ASN A 64 16.12 11.15 0.56
N ARG A 65 14.92 11.54 0.99
CA ARG A 65 13.88 10.61 1.47
C ARG A 65 13.22 9.81 0.34
N LEU A 66 13.16 10.36 -0.89
CA LEU A 66 12.46 9.74 -2.01
C LEU A 66 13.16 8.47 -2.52
N LEU A 67 14.48 8.44 -2.58
CA LEU A 67 15.19 7.20 -2.96
C LEU A 67 14.99 6.09 -1.91
N ALA A 68 14.97 6.44 -0.62
CA ALA A 68 14.69 5.48 0.44
C ALA A 68 13.24 4.98 0.37
N ARG A 69 12.29 5.88 0.05
CA ARG A 69 10.89 5.52 -0.18
C ARG A 69 10.73 4.61 -1.39
N LEU A 70 11.38 4.93 -2.52
CA LEU A 70 11.38 4.07 -3.71
C LEU A 70 11.96 2.67 -3.43
N ALA A 71 13.02 2.58 -2.61
CA ALA A 71 13.56 1.29 -2.20
C ALA A 71 12.57 0.48 -1.34
N HIS A 72 11.91 1.13 -0.39
CA HIS A 72 10.84 0.49 0.37
C HIS A 72 9.68 0.05 -0.53
N ASN A 73 9.31 0.86 -1.51
CA ASN A 73 8.21 0.54 -2.42
C ASN A 73 8.54 -0.67 -3.27
N GLU A 74 9.78 -0.76 -3.79
CA GLU A 74 10.26 -1.93 -4.48
C GLU A 74 10.20 -3.19 -3.60
N GLU A 75 10.66 -3.12 -2.34
CA GLU A 75 10.64 -4.26 -1.41
C GLU A 75 9.21 -4.78 -1.21
N VAL A 76 8.24 -3.90 -0.98
CA VAL A 76 6.84 -4.27 -0.77
C VAL A 76 6.23 -4.87 -2.03
N LEU A 77 6.46 -4.24 -3.19
CA LEU A 77 5.95 -4.71 -4.48
C LEU A 77 6.52 -6.09 -4.85
N ARG A 78 7.84 -6.31 -4.65
CA ARG A 78 8.48 -7.63 -4.83
C ARG A 78 7.90 -8.68 -3.89
N ALA A 79 7.72 -8.34 -2.61
CA ALA A 79 7.13 -9.26 -1.63
C ALA A 79 5.69 -9.64 -2.00
N PHE A 80 4.88 -8.67 -2.46
CA PHE A 80 3.54 -8.91 -2.98
C PHE A 80 3.57 -9.87 -4.19
N ASN A 81 4.42 -9.60 -5.17
CA ASN A 81 4.55 -10.41 -6.38
C ASN A 81 4.91 -11.87 -6.04
N HIS A 82 5.96 -12.08 -5.24
CA HIS A 82 6.37 -13.43 -4.81
C HIS A 82 5.27 -14.16 -4.03
N ALA A 83 4.62 -13.46 -3.09
CA ALA A 83 3.60 -14.07 -2.26
C ALA A 83 2.32 -14.40 -3.04
N THR A 84 2.04 -13.70 -4.14
CA THR A 84 0.86 -13.94 -4.98
C THR A 84 1.13 -15.00 -6.05
N LEU A 85 2.35 -15.10 -6.59
CA LEU A 85 2.75 -16.20 -7.48
C LEU A 85 2.82 -17.56 -6.77
N GLY A 86 3.11 -17.58 -5.47
CA GLY A 86 3.14 -18.81 -4.67
C GLY A 86 1.76 -19.31 -4.20
N VAL A 87 0.67 -18.71 -4.69
CA VAL A 87 -0.70 -19.09 -4.32
C VAL A 87 -1.14 -20.29 -5.15
N ASP A 88 -1.74 -21.28 -4.49
CA ASP A 88 -2.34 -22.46 -5.13
C ASP A 88 -3.41 -22.05 -6.15
N GLU A 89 -3.47 -22.72 -7.31
CA GLU A 89 -4.39 -22.39 -8.43
C GLU A 89 -5.86 -22.41 -7.99
N SER A 90 -6.17 -23.12 -6.90
CA SER A 90 -7.53 -23.20 -6.34
C SER A 90 -7.98 -21.93 -5.59
N ARG A 91 -7.09 -20.97 -5.33
CA ARG A 91 -7.41 -19.74 -4.59
C ARG A 91 -7.57 -18.56 -5.53
N ARG A 92 -8.75 -17.93 -5.47
CA ARG A 92 -9.11 -16.78 -6.32
C ARG A 92 -8.20 -15.58 -6.06
N VAL A 93 -7.42 -15.22 -7.08
CA VAL A 93 -6.71 -13.94 -7.16
C VAL A 93 -7.73 -12.87 -7.58
N THR A 94 -7.64 -11.67 -7.02
CA THR A 94 -8.52 -10.55 -7.40
C THR A 94 -8.04 -9.91 -8.70
N PRO A 95 -8.92 -9.34 -9.54
CA PRO A 95 -8.51 -8.73 -10.82
C PRO A 95 -7.39 -7.68 -10.68
N ALA A 96 -7.43 -6.84 -9.64
CA ALA A 96 -6.38 -5.86 -9.37
C ALA A 96 -5.01 -6.50 -9.06
N ALA A 97 -5.02 -7.66 -8.39
CA ALA A 97 -3.81 -8.41 -8.08
C ALA A 97 -3.24 -9.10 -9.32
N GLU A 98 -4.10 -9.67 -10.17
CA GLU A 98 -3.70 -10.23 -11.47
C GLU A 98 -3.04 -9.17 -12.36
N TRP A 99 -3.66 -7.99 -12.48
CA TRP A 99 -3.10 -6.92 -13.29
C TRP A 99 -1.73 -6.43 -12.81
N LEU A 100 -1.52 -6.37 -11.49
CA LEU A 100 -0.21 -6.07 -10.89
C LEU A 100 0.83 -7.15 -11.21
N LEU A 101 0.46 -8.42 -11.19
CA LEU A 101 1.33 -9.54 -11.54
C LEU A 101 1.74 -9.48 -13.01
N ASP A 102 0.76 -9.36 -13.90
CA ASP A 102 0.96 -9.36 -15.35
C ASP A 102 1.87 -8.22 -15.80
N ASN A 103 1.82 -7.08 -15.10
CA ASN A 103 2.60 -5.89 -15.42
C ASN A 103 3.83 -5.69 -14.51
N PHE A 104 4.19 -6.67 -13.68
CA PHE A 104 5.26 -6.49 -12.69
C PHE A 104 6.61 -6.12 -13.34
N TYR A 105 6.91 -6.67 -14.51
CA TYR A 105 8.13 -6.37 -15.26
C TYR A 105 8.24 -4.87 -15.62
N LEU A 106 7.13 -4.24 -16.00
CA LEU A 106 7.06 -2.81 -16.31
C LEU A 106 7.33 -1.99 -15.05
N ILE A 107 6.75 -2.38 -13.93
CA ILE A 107 6.98 -1.71 -12.64
C ILE A 107 8.47 -1.76 -12.26
N GLU A 108 9.12 -2.92 -12.41
CA GLU A 108 10.56 -3.05 -12.16
C GLU A 108 11.39 -2.13 -13.06
N GLU A 109 11.07 -2.08 -14.35
CA GLU A 109 11.73 -1.17 -15.30
C GLU A 109 11.59 0.30 -14.87
N GLN A 110 10.37 0.73 -14.53
CA GLN A 110 10.12 2.11 -14.09
C GLN A 110 10.84 2.43 -12.79
N ILE A 111 10.98 1.49 -11.85
CA ILE A 111 11.79 1.66 -10.62
C ILE A 111 13.27 1.87 -10.99
N GLN A 112 13.82 1.09 -11.91
CA GLN A 112 15.23 1.24 -12.33
C GLN A 112 15.47 2.57 -13.05
N MET A 113 14.58 2.95 -13.97
CA MET A 113 14.62 4.25 -14.63
C MET A 113 14.52 5.39 -13.61
N ALA A 114 13.62 5.26 -12.63
CA ALA A 114 13.43 6.27 -11.62
C ALA A 114 14.69 6.51 -10.77
N ARG A 115 15.40 5.43 -10.41
CA ARG A 115 16.69 5.53 -9.71
C ARG A 115 17.75 6.25 -10.52
N ARG A 116 17.84 5.95 -11.82
CA ARG A 116 18.84 6.56 -12.72
C ARG A 116 18.56 8.04 -12.95
N HIS A 117 17.30 8.42 -13.08
CA HIS A 117 16.88 9.79 -13.39
C HIS A 117 16.67 10.68 -12.15
N LEU A 118 16.85 10.15 -10.93
CA LEU A 118 16.90 10.95 -9.71
C LEU A 118 18.27 10.84 -8.99
N PRO A 119 19.35 11.41 -9.56
CA PRO A 119 20.61 11.55 -8.85
C PRO A 119 20.44 12.24 -7.49
N ARG A 120 21.30 11.91 -6.53
CA ARG A 120 21.19 12.43 -5.16
C ARG A 120 21.40 13.94 -5.10
N GLU A 121 22.32 14.42 -5.93
CA GLU A 121 22.71 15.81 -6.07
C GLU A 121 21.53 16.62 -6.61
N TYR A 122 20.90 16.14 -7.69
CA TYR A 122 19.72 16.77 -8.25
C TYR A 122 18.56 16.87 -7.24
N SER A 123 18.26 15.77 -6.52
CA SER A 123 17.23 15.76 -5.46
C SER A 123 17.53 16.72 -4.30
N ARG A 124 18.80 17.05 -4.04
CA ARG A 124 19.19 17.99 -2.97
C ARG A 124 18.93 19.45 -3.34
N GLU A 125 18.98 19.79 -4.62
CA GLU A 125 18.80 21.16 -5.12
C GLU A 125 17.32 21.57 -5.25
N LEU A 126 16.41 20.59 -5.27
CA LEU A 126 14.99 20.84 -5.43
C LEU A 126 14.35 21.39 -4.13
N PRO A 127 13.47 22.42 -4.23
CA PRO A 127 12.75 22.99 -3.09
C PRO A 127 11.93 21.97 -2.31
N ARG A 128 11.90 22.13 -0.98
CA ARG A 128 11.18 21.26 -0.04
C ARG A 128 10.10 22.01 0.69
N LEU A 129 9.02 21.33 1.02
CA LEU A 129 7.97 21.88 1.87
C LEU A 129 8.42 21.91 3.33
N THR A 130 8.06 22.96 4.05
CA THR A 130 8.37 23.15 5.48
C THR A 130 7.21 22.78 6.39
N SER A 131 5.99 22.82 5.88
CA SER A 131 4.75 22.61 6.62
C SER A 131 3.82 21.64 5.88
N GLY A 132 2.72 21.27 6.54
CA GLY A 132 1.71 20.36 6.00
C GLY A 132 2.09 18.86 6.05
N PRO A 133 1.21 17.99 5.52
CA PRO A 133 1.41 16.53 5.52
C PRO A 133 2.69 16.08 4.81
N SER A 134 3.13 16.85 3.82
CA SER A 134 4.31 16.60 3.00
C SER A 134 5.56 17.36 3.46
N ALA A 135 5.58 17.85 4.70
CA ALA A 135 6.74 18.52 5.27
C ALA A 135 8.03 17.67 5.13
N GLY A 136 9.06 18.29 4.54
CA GLY A 136 10.35 17.67 4.24
C GLY A 136 10.42 16.90 2.91
N LEU A 137 9.30 16.74 2.21
CA LEU A 137 9.26 16.23 0.84
C LEU A 137 9.53 17.35 -0.17
N LEU A 138 9.86 16.97 -1.41
CA LEU A 138 10.04 17.92 -2.49
C LEU A 138 8.68 18.52 -2.86
N ARG A 139 8.63 19.83 -3.08
CA ARG A 139 7.42 20.53 -3.50
C ARG A 139 6.80 19.91 -4.75
N VAL A 140 7.62 19.67 -5.77
CA VAL A 140 7.19 19.02 -7.02
C VAL A 140 6.65 17.60 -6.83
N TYR A 141 7.13 16.88 -5.81
CA TYR A 141 6.59 15.55 -5.51
C TYR A 141 5.18 15.65 -4.94
N ASP A 142 4.95 16.59 -4.03
CA ASP A 142 3.63 16.82 -3.45
C ASP A 142 2.60 17.27 -4.51
N ILE A 143 2.98 18.21 -5.40
CA ILE A 143 2.16 18.63 -6.55
C ILE A 143 1.67 17.41 -7.34
N VAL A 144 2.57 16.46 -7.59
CA VAL A 144 2.25 15.25 -8.35
C VAL A 144 1.37 14.28 -7.55
N LEU A 145 1.58 14.13 -6.24
CA LEU A 145 0.71 13.29 -5.40
C LEU A 145 -0.72 13.82 -5.36
N GLU A 146 -0.88 15.15 -5.27
CA GLU A 146 -2.17 15.83 -5.31
C GLU A 146 -2.86 15.60 -6.66
N LEU A 147 -2.14 15.77 -7.78
CA LEU A 147 -2.67 15.47 -9.10
C LEU A 147 -3.13 14.01 -9.20
N ILE A 148 -2.25 13.04 -8.88
CA ILE A 148 -2.54 11.60 -8.95
C ILE A 148 -3.79 11.25 -8.14
N SER A 149 -3.93 11.83 -6.94
CA SER A 149 -5.07 11.54 -6.05
C SER A 149 -6.41 12.00 -6.63
N HIS A 150 -6.43 13.13 -7.35
CA HIS A 150 -7.64 13.75 -7.90
C HIS A 150 -8.01 13.29 -9.31
N VAL A 151 -7.16 12.48 -9.95
CA VAL A 151 -7.41 11.87 -11.26
C VAL A 151 -7.38 10.34 -11.22
N ASP A 152 -7.34 9.74 -10.02
CA ASP A 152 -7.14 8.30 -9.78
C ASP A 152 -6.04 7.70 -10.67
N ALA A 153 -4.89 8.38 -10.68
CA ALA A 153 -3.71 8.04 -11.46
C ALA A 153 -3.90 7.99 -12.99
N GLU A 154 -5.03 8.44 -13.55
CA GLU A 154 -5.23 8.63 -14.99
C GLU A 154 -4.57 9.95 -15.41
N ILE A 155 -3.31 9.88 -15.85
CA ILE A 155 -2.52 11.05 -16.19
C ILE A 155 -2.60 11.31 -17.69
N ASP A 156 -3.13 12.47 -18.05
CA ASP A 156 -3.11 13.00 -19.41
C ASP A 156 -2.38 14.35 -19.48
N ALA A 157 -2.02 14.75 -20.69
CA ALA A 157 -1.23 15.98 -20.91
C ALA A 157 -2.03 17.26 -20.61
N GLU A 158 -3.35 17.26 -20.84
CA GLU A 158 -4.21 18.42 -20.61
C GLU A 158 -4.34 18.69 -19.11
N SER A 159 -4.70 17.68 -18.32
CA SER A 159 -4.84 17.80 -16.86
C SER A 159 -3.52 18.20 -16.20
N LEU A 160 -2.39 17.58 -16.57
CA LEU A 160 -1.07 17.94 -16.06
C LEU A 160 -0.70 19.39 -16.40
N THR A 161 -0.93 19.81 -17.66
CA THR A 161 -0.61 21.17 -18.11
C THR A 161 -1.45 22.20 -17.37
N ALA A 162 -2.76 21.98 -17.26
CA ALA A 162 -3.67 22.87 -16.55
C ALA A 162 -3.29 22.99 -15.06
N PHE A 163 -2.98 21.86 -14.41
CA PHE A 163 -2.58 21.84 -13.00
C PHE A 163 -1.30 22.65 -12.77
N VAL A 164 -0.26 22.38 -13.56
CA VAL A 164 1.05 23.04 -13.42
C VAL A 164 0.97 24.53 -13.78
N ALA A 165 0.20 24.89 -14.82
CA ALA A 165 -0.02 26.29 -15.19
C ALA A 165 -0.73 27.05 -14.07
N ALA A 166 -1.82 26.49 -13.54
CA ALA A 166 -2.59 27.12 -12.46
C ALA A 166 -1.78 27.24 -11.17
N TYR A 167 -1.00 26.22 -10.81
CA TYR A 167 -0.07 26.27 -9.67
C TYR A 167 0.90 27.45 -9.80
N GLN A 168 1.48 27.64 -10.98
CA GLN A 168 2.47 28.69 -11.23
C GLN A 168 1.91 30.11 -11.21
N THR A 169 0.59 30.30 -11.27
CA THR A 169 -0.04 31.62 -11.12
C THR A 169 0.18 32.23 -9.73
N ALA A 170 0.31 31.38 -8.70
CA ALA A 170 0.54 31.82 -7.32
C ALA A 170 1.99 31.61 -6.87
N SER A 171 2.68 30.57 -7.34
CA SER A 171 4.09 30.31 -6.98
C SER A 171 4.88 29.72 -8.14
N ALA A 172 5.84 30.49 -8.66
CA ALA A 172 6.68 30.07 -9.77
C ALA A 172 7.51 28.81 -9.43
N LEU A 173 7.55 27.86 -10.36
CA LEU A 173 8.40 26.68 -10.29
C LEU A 173 9.75 27.00 -10.92
N LYS A 174 10.83 26.49 -10.32
CA LYS A 174 12.17 26.57 -10.92
C LYS A 174 12.22 25.65 -12.15
N LEU A 175 13.13 25.96 -13.08
CA LEU A 175 13.36 25.09 -14.24
C LEU A 175 13.67 23.64 -13.81
N GLY A 176 14.51 23.45 -12.80
CA GLY A 176 14.77 22.11 -12.24
C GLY A 176 13.53 21.41 -11.66
N GLU A 177 12.54 22.15 -11.15
CA GLU A 177 11.29 21.51 -10.70
C GLU A 177 10.44 21.03 -11.88
N LEU A 178 10.34 21.83 -12.95
CA LEU A 178 9.62 21.43 -14.17
C LEU A 178 10.26 20.19 -14.81
N TRP A 179 11.59 20.13 -14.86
CA TRP A 179 12.33 18.96 -15.36
C TRP A 179 12.19 17.74 -14.45
N ALA A 180 11.86 17.94 -13.17
CA ALA A 180 11.60 16.84 -12.24
C ALA A 180 10.20 16.25 -12.35
N ILE A 181 9.23 16.93 -12.99
CA ILE A 181 7.84 16.44 -13.08
C ILE A 181 7.75 15.00 -13.61
N PRO A 182 8.41 14.61 -14.72
CA PRO A 182 8.29 13.24 -15.24
C PRO A 182 8.82 12.17 -14.28
N ILE A 183 9.87 12.48 -13.51
CA ILE A 183 10.40 11.53 -12.53
C ILE A 183 9.52 11.50 -11.27
N MET A 184 8.96 12.63 -10.86
CA MET A 184 8.02 12.67 -9.73
C MET A 184 6.72 11.90 -10.03
N LEU A 185 6.20 11.99 -11.27
CA LEU A 185 5.06 11.18 -11.73
C LEU A 185 5.33 9.70 -11.57
N ARG A 186 6.46 9.21 -12.08
CA ARG A 186 6.86 7.80 -11.90
C ARG A 186 6.92 7.40 -10.42
N LEU A 187 7.55 8.23 -9.58
CA LEU A 187 7.62 7.95 -8.14
C LEU A 187 6.24 7.92 -7.47
N GLY A 188 5.35 8.84 -7.84
CA GLY A 188 3.99 8.92 -7.30
C GLY A 188 3.12 7.73 -7.74
N LEU A 189 3.24 7.31 -9.00
CA LEU A 189 2.52 6.13 -9.52
C LEU A 189 3.03 4.83 -8.89
N ILE A 190 4.35 4.66 -8.74
CA ILE A 190 4.94 3.51 -8.03
C ILE A 190 4.51 3.49 -6.56
N GLU A 191 4.45 4.66 -5.92
CA GLU A 191 3.90 4.82 -4.57
C GLU A 191 2.43 4.38 -4.50
N ASN A 192 1.58 4.80 -5.45
CA ASN A 192 0.18 4.38 -5.48
C ASN A 192 0.06 2.84 -5.62
N LEU A 193 0.79 2.25 -6.57
CA LEU A 193 0.80 0.80 -6.78
C LEU A 193 1.23 0.04 -5.52
N GLN A 194 2.22 0.55 -4.79
CA GLN A 194 2.65 -0.05 -3.53
C GLN A 194 1.56 0.00 -2.45
N ARG A 195 0.83 1.11 -2.35
CA ARG A 195 -0.28 1.26 -1.39
C ARG A 195 -1.43 0.31 -1.71
N VAL A 196 -1.78 0.20 -3.00
CA VAL A 196 -2.78 -0.79 -3.45
C VAL A 196 -2.32 -2.22 -3.14
N ALA A 197 -1.08 -2.58 -3.47
CA ALA A 197 -0.53 -3.91 -3.18
C ALA A 197 -0.56 -4.25 -1.67
N THR A 198 -0.33 -3.25 -0.81
CA THR A 198 -0.43 -3.41 0.64
C THR A 198 -1.88 -3.69 1.07
N GLY A 199 -2.84 -2.94 0.52
CA GLY A 199 -4.27 -3.17 0.73
C GLY A 199 -4.71 -4.57 0.30
N LEU A 200 -4.33 -4.98 -0.91
CA LEU A 200 -4.61 -6.32 -1.45
C LEU A 200 -3.99 -7.43 -0.60
N THR A 201 -2.78 -7.23 -0.08
CA THR A 201 -2.13 -8.19 0.83
C THR A 201 -2.93 -8.37 2.12
N LYS A 202 -3.42 -7.27 2.71
CA LYS A 202 -4.26 -7.30 3.91
C LYS A 202 -5.60 -7.95 3.63
N ALA A 203 -6.29 -7.55 2.55
CA ALA A 203 -7.56 -8.14 2.14
C ALA A 203 -7.44 -9.65 1.90
N ARG A 204 -6.33 -10.11 1.30
CA ARG A 204 -6.04 -11.54 1.14
C ARG A 204 -5.84 -12.25 2.47
N HIS A 205 -5.13 -11.63 3.41
CA HIS A 205 -4.96 -12.19 4.75
C HIS A 205 -6.31 -12.40 5.45
N ASP A 206 -7.17 -11.38 5.41
CA ASP A 206 -8.49 -11.41 6.02
C ASP A 206 -9.41 -12.47 5.37
N ARG A 207 -9.41 -12.59 4.03
CA ARG A 207 -10.11 -13.67 3.31
C ARG A 207 -9.59 -15.07 3.69
N ASN A 208 -8.28 -15.23 3.82
CA ASN A 208 -7.69 -16.49 4.25
C ASN A 208 -8.09 -16.85 5.68
N LEU A 209 -8.18 -15.87 6.57
CA LEU A 209 -8.66 -16.09 7.92
C LEU A 209 -10.14 -16.51 7.94
N ALA A 210 -10.98 -15.87 7.12
CA ALA A 210 -12.37 -16.30 6.93
C ALA A 210 -12.45 -17.76 6.45
N ASN A 211 -11.63 -18.14 5.47
CA ASN A 211 -11.53 -19.52 4.99
C ASN A 211 -11.20 -20.52 6.10
N VAL A 212 -10.19 -20.23 6.92
CA VAL A 212 -9.79 -21.10 8.04
C VAL A 212 -10.94 -21.30 9.02
N TRP A 213 -11.72 -20.27 9.33
CA TRP A 213 -12.86 -20.40 10.24
C TRP A 213 -14.02 -21.16 9.63
N VAL A 214 -14.33 -20.92 8.35
CA VAL A 214 -15.36 -21.69 7.65
C VAL A 214 -14.98 -23.16 7.56
N ASP A 215 -13.72 -23.49 7.27
CA ASP A 215 -13.25 -24.89 7.21
C ASP A 215 -13.37 -25.59 8.58
N ARG A 216 -13.07 -24.87 9.67
CA ARG A 216 -13.26 -25.39 11.05
C ARG A 216 -14.73 -25.62 11.38
N LEU A 217 -15.59 -24.66 11.03
CA LEU A 217 -17.04 -24.78 11.23
C LEU A 217 -17.60 -25.97 10.45
N GLN A 218 -17.18 -26.14 9.19
CA GLN A 218 -17.60 -27.24 8.35
C GLN A 218 -17.14 -28.59 8.91
N ALA A 219 -15.85 -28.72 9.25
CA ALA A 219 -15.31 -29.95 9.82
C ALA A 219 -16.03 -30.34 11.13
N MET A 220 -16.43 -29.36 11.94
CA MET A 220 -17.21 -29.60 13.16
C MET A 220 -18.65 -30.00 12.85
N ALA A 221 -19.31 -29.31 11.91
CA ALA A 221 -20.67 -29.63 11.48
C ALA A 221 -20.78 -31.04 10.87
N GLU A 222 -19.75 -31.52 10.18
CA GLU A 222 -19.72 -32.87 9.61
C GLU A 222 -19.42 -33.95 10.65
N LYS A 223 -18.48 -33.70 11.58
CA LYS A 223 -18.00 -34.74 12.51
C LYS A 223 -18.78 -34.78 13.82
N ASN A 224 -19.06 -33.61 14.42
CA ASN A 224 -19.70 -33.48 15.72
C ASN A 224 -20.60 -32.23 15.77
N PRO A 225 -21.78 -32.23 15.10
CA PRO A 225 -22.63 -31.05 14.99
C PRO A 225 -23.02 -30.42 16.34
N SER A 226 -23.18 -31.21 17.40
CA SER A 226 -23.50 -30.72 18.75
C SER A 226 -22.42 -29.82 19.36
N HIS A 227 -21.19 -29.89 18.87
CA HIS A 227 -20.04 -29.13 19.35
C HIS A 227 -19.77 -27.86 18.52
N LEU A 228 -20.61 -27.53 17.52
CA LEU A 228 -20.44 -26.34 16.69
C LEU A 228 -20.39 -25.04 17.51
N VAL A 229 -21.16 -24.97 18.60
CA VAL A 229 -21.16 -23.84 19.53
C VAL A 229 -19.78 -23.53 20.10
N ILE A 230 -18.91 -24.54 20.25
CA ILE A 230 -17.54 -24.36 20.73
C ILE A 230 -16.72 -23.56 19.71
N VAL A 231 -16.86 -23.88 18.42
CA VAL A 231 -16.15 -23.16 17.35
C VAL A 231 -16.61 -21.70 17.26
N VAL A 232 -17.91 -21.44 17.43
CA VAL A 232 -18.44 -20.06 17.48
C VAL A 232 -17.94 -19.32 18.72
N ALA A 233 -17.82 -20.01 19.86
CA ALA A 233 -17.21 -19.42 21.06
C ALA A 233 -15.70 -19.16 20.88
N ASP A 234 -14.98 -19.99 20.13
CA ASP A 234 -13.58 -19.74 19.75
C ASP A 234 -13.46 -18.51 18.86
N MET A 235 -14.35 -18.35 17.88
CA MET A 235 -14.42 -17.15 17.03
C MET A 235 -14.59 -15.89 17.87
N ALA A 236 -15.50 -15.92 18.86
CA ALA A 236 -15.75 -14.80 19.75
C ALA A 236 -14.54 -14.40 20.60
N ARG A 237 -13.62 -15.34 20.87
CA ARG A 237 -12.39 -15.10 21.62
C ARG A 237 -11.20 -14.68 20.76
N ALA A 238 -11.26 -14.92 19.45
CA ALA A 238 -10.13 -14.76 18.54
C ALA A 238 -9.92 -13.33 18.01
N ASP A 239 -10.75 -12.36 18.43
CA ASP A 239 -10.72 -10.96 17.97
C ASP A 239 -10.64 -10.84 16.43
N LEU A 240 -11.67 -11.38 15.77
CA LEU A 240 -11.70 -11.48 14.31
C LEU A 240 -11.80 -10.11 13.65
N PRO A 241 -11.09 -9.87 12.52
CA PRO A 241 -11.23 -8.63 11.79
C PRO A 241 -12.63 -8.54 11.19
N LEU A 242 -13.35 -7.46 11.48
CA LEU A 242 -14.64 -7.13 10.86
C LEU A 242 -14.44 -6.31 9.58
N SER A 243 -13.46 -6.70 8.75
CA SER A 243 -13.20 -6.05 7.47
C SER A 243 -14.20 -6.50 6.41
N SER A 244 -14.40 -5.67 5.38
CA SER A 244 -15.24 -6.01 4.22
C SER A 244 -14.81 -7.34 3.59
N SER A 245 -13.50 -7.55 3.47
CA SER A 245 -12.93 -8.75 2.84
C SER A 245 -13.14 -10.01 3.68
N PHE A 246 -13.02 -9.92 5.01
CA PHE A 246 -13.32 -11.04 5.90
C PHE A 246 -14.82 -11.39 5.82
N VAL A 247 -15.69 -10.41 6.02
CA VAL A 247 -17.15 -10.62 6.09
C VAL A 247 -17.70 -11.12 4.77
N ALA A 248 -17.28 -10.54 3.64
CA ALA A 248 -17.72 -10.96 2.32
C ALA A 248 -17.35 -12.42 2.02
N GLU A 249 -16.10 -12.82 2.26
CA GLU A 249 -15.66 -14.20 2.03
C GLU A 249 -16.32 -15.18 3.00
N PHE A 250 -16.42 -14.81 4.29
CA PHE A 250 -17.06 -15.64 5.31
C PHE A 250 -18.53 -15.91 4.96
N CYS A 251 -19.29 -14.87 4.63
CA CYS A 251 -20.70 -14.99 4.27
C CYS A 251 -20.90 -15.68 2.92
N GLN A 252 -20.07 -15.39 1.92
CA GLN A 252 -20.12 -16.08 0.62
C GLN A 252 -19.95 -17.58 0.82
N ARG A 253 -18.90 -18.01 1.53
CA ARG A 253 -18.68 -19.44 1.75
C ARG A 253 -19.74 -20.08 2.61
N LEU A 254 -20.24 -19.41 3.65
CA LEU A 254 -21.35 -19.93 4.47
C LEU A 254 -22.66 -20.07 3.69
N SER A 255 -22.94 -19.20 2.71
CA SER A 255 -24.18 -19.25 1.92
C SER A 255 -24.32 -20.53 1.09
N HIS A 256 -23.20 -21.19 0.78
CA HIS A 256 -23.16 -22.45 0.03
C HIS A 256 -23.27 -23.69 0.93
N LEU A 257 -23.49 -23.53 2.24
CA LEU A 257 -23.35 -24.59 3.24
C LEU A 257 -24.64 -24.87 4.03
N ASN A 258 -24.59 -25.98 4.77
CA ASN A 258 -25.69 -26.57 5.54
C ASN A 258 -26.36 -25.56 6.51
N PRO A 259 -27.71 -25.57 6.67
CA PRO A 259 -28.44 -24.80 7.68
C PRO A 259 -27.87 -24.85 9.10
N VAL A 260 -27.15 -25.92 9.46
CA VAL A 260 -26.46 -26.04 10.75
C VAL A 260 -25.47 -24.88 11.02
N LEU A 261 -24.95 -24.22 9.97
CA LEU A 261 -24.02 -23.10 10.10
C LEU A 261 -24.69 -21.72 10.32
N HIS A 262 -26.03 -21.65 10.41
CA HIS A 262 -26.74 -20.40 10.72
C HIS A 262 -26.29 -19.78 12.06
N LEU A 263 -25.85 -20.57 13.04
CA LEU A 263 -25.35 -20.06 14.31
C LEU A 263 -24.13 -19.13 14.14
N ALA A 264 -23.19 -19.51 13.28
CA ALA A 264 -21.98 -18.71 13.03
C ALA A 264 -22.31 -17.42 12.27
N ARG A 265 -23.26 -17.48 11.33
CA ARG A 265 -23.78 -16.30 10.64
C ARG A 265 -24.50 -15.35 11.59
N GLY A 266 -25.42 -15.86 12.42
CA GLY A 266 -26.16 -15.05 13.38
C GLY A 266 -25.24 -14.39 14.43
N TRP A 267 -24.18 -15.09 14.85
CA TRP A 267 -23.14 -14.49 15.69
C TRP A 267 -22.45 -13.31 15.00
N LEU A 268 -22.08 -13.46 13.72
CA LEU A 268 -21.43 -12.38 12.96
C LEU A 268 -22.37 -11.19 12.76
N GLU A 269 -23.64 -11.44 12.43
CA GLU A 269 -24.67 -10.39 12.30
C GLU A 269 -24.82 -9.59 13.60
N GLN A 270 -24.91 -10.28 14.74
CA GLN A 270 -24.99 -9.63 16.05
C GLN A 270 -23.75 -8.79 16.36
N ARG A 271 -22.55 -9.31 16.05
CA ARG A 271 -21.29 -8.59 16.28
C ARG A 271 -21.13 -7.35 15.42
N LEU A 272 -21.58 -7.40 14.17
CA LEU A 272 -21.59 -6.24 13.30
C LEU A 272 -22.62 -5.20 13.76
N ALA A 273 -23.79 -5.65 14.22
CA ALA A 273 -24.83 -4.78 14.76
C ALA A 273 -24.36 -4.01 16.02
N GLU A 274 -23.54 -4.62 16.87
CA GLU A 274 -22.89 -3.94 18.02
C GLU A 274 -22.03 -2.73 17.58
N GLN A 275 -21.55 -2.72 16.34
CA GLN A 275 -20.76 -1.61 15.75
C GLN A 275 -21.55 -0.76 14.75
N GLY A 276 -22.87 -0.99 14.62
CA GLY A 276 -23.73 -0.29 13.66
C GLY A 276 -23.47 -0.65 12.19
N LEU A 277 -22.86 -1.81 11.92
CA LEU A 277 -22.56 -2.32 10.59
C LEU A 277 -23.53 -3.45 10.19
N SER A 278 -23.73 -3.65 8.90
CA SER A 278 -24.47 -4.81 8.36
C SER A 278 -23.62 -5.64 7.40
N ILE A 279 -23.99 -6.91 7.21
CA ILE A 279 -23.34 -7.80 6.24
C ILE A 279 -23.48 -7.22 4.83
N GLU A 280 -24.68 -6.77 4.44
CA GLU A 280 -24.95 -6.23 3.11
C GLU A 280 -24.08 -5.01 2.81
N GLN A 281 -23.90 -4.12 3.79
CA GLN A 281 -23.03 -2.96 3.66
C GLN A 281 -21.58 -3.38 3.41
N LEU A 282 -21.05 -4.33 4.19
CA LEU A 282 -19.66 -4.78 4.06
C LEU A 282 -19.42 -5.59 2.77
N VAL A 283 -20.39 -6.38 2.33
CA VAL A 283 -20.34 -7.08 1.03
C VAL A 283 -20.35 -6.08 -0.12
N HIS A 284 -21.20 -5.05 -0.06
CA HIS A 284 -21.22 -4.00 -1.06
C HIS A 284 -19.91 -3.20 -1.09
N GLN A 285 -19.39 -2.85 0.09
CA GLN A 285 -18.11 -2.17 0.24
C GLN A 285 -16.95 -2.99 -0.35
N GLU A 286 -16.93 -4.31 -0.14
CA GLU A 286 -15.90 -5.18 -0.74
C GLU A 286 -15.95 -5.13 -2.27
N SER A 287 -17.15 -5.22 -2.85
CA SER A 287 -17.31 -5.15 -4.31
C SER A 287 -16.84 -3.80 -4.87
N GLN A 288 -17.16 -2.69 -4.19
CA GLN A 288 -16.71 -1.36 -4.59
C GLN A 288 -15.19 -1.22 -4.45
N SER A 289 -14.61 -1.72 -3.36
CA SER A 289 -13.17 -1.66 -3.12
C SER A 289 -12.40 -2.43 -4.20
N GLN A 290 -12.83 -3.64 -4.56
CA GLN A 290 -12.18 -4.42 -5.61
C GLN A 290 -12.25 -3.73 -6.98
N ALA A 291 -13.40 -3.15 -7.33
CA ALA A 291 -13.56 -2.39 -8.57
C ALA A 291 -12.65 -1.14 -8.60
N SER A 292 -12.61 -0.38 -7.49
CA SER A 292 -11.74 0.79 -7.36
C SER A 292 -10.25 0.41 -7.43
N ASP A 293 -9.85 -0.68 -6.77
CA ASP A 293 -8.47 -1.17 -6.84
C ASP A 293 -8.07 -1.60 -8.26
N GLN A 294 -8.99 -2.24 -8.99
CA GLN A 294 -8.73 -2.65 -10.37
C GLN A 294 -8.53 -1.44 -11.29
N VAL A 295 -9.42 -0.44 -11.21
CA VAL A 295 -9.32 0.79 -12.03
C VAL A 295 -8.04 1.55 -11.71
N SER A 296 -7.76 1.79 -10.42
CA SER A 296 -6.60 2.54 -9.97
C SER A 296 -5.27 1.88 -10.36
N VAL A 297 -5.21 0.55 -10.32
CA VAL A 297 -4.04 -0.22 -10.82
C VAL A 297 -3.92 -0.08 -12.33
N SER A 298 -5.03 -0.23 -13.07
CA SER A 298 -5.05 -0.08 -14.53
C SER A 298 -4.56 1.30 -14.96
N HIS A 299 -5.10 2.37 -14.37
CA HIS A 299 -4.70 3.76 -14.64
C HIS A 299 -3.24 4.00 -14.28
N SER A 300 -2.79 3.52 -13.10
CA SER A 300 -1.40 3.68 -12.69
C SER A 300 -0.42 3.00 -13.65
N ILE A 301 -0.77 1.82 -14.17
CA ILE A 301 0.03 1.11 -15.18
C ILE A 301 0.00 1.82 -16.54
N ALA A 302 -1.18 2.29 -16.97
CA ALA A 302 -1.32 3.01 -18.23
C ALA A 302 -0.49 4.31 -18.23
N SER A 303 -0.56 5.08 -17.15
CA SER A 303 0.19 6.34 -16.97
C SER A 303 1.71 6.15 -16.81
N LEU A 304 2.16 4.94 -16.47
CA LEU A 304 3.58 4.60 -16.39
C LEU A 304 4.20 4.27 -17.76
N ARG A 305 3.39 3.89 -18.75
CA ARG A 305 3.84 3.57 -20.12
C ARG A 305 4.15 4.83 -20.91
#